data_AF-A0AA38J663-F1
#
_entry.id   AF-A0AA38J663-F1
#
_cell.length_a   1.000
_cell.length_b   1.000
_cell.length_c   1.000
_cell.angle_alpha   90.00
_cell.angle_beta   90.00
_cell.angle_gamma   90.00
#
_symmetry.space_group_name_H-M   'P 1'
#
loop_
_entity.id
_entity.type
_entity.pdbx_description
1 polymer ?
#
loop_
_entity_poly.entity_id
_entity_poly.type
_entity_poly.pdbx_seq_one_letter_code
_entity_poly.pdbx_strand_id
1 'polypeptide(L)'
;MDSLSKDVLDYFINNNICKVVRTPDQNETDFTKALMEVGKVCASQDLELDAVYVIADTCGRLDQILGNINTLCKATKILKKVKVFQVASKSITWLLLDGTHTIHIPLALRQSHEWCALIPLKSPTYASSSGLKWNLDQSKLEFGGLVSTSNTYDEVSSKVTICTDNTLVWSMGIEALLTTGY
;
A
#
# COMPACT_ATOMS: atom_id res chain seq x y z
N MET A 1 -10.07 -16.38 16.75
CA MET A 1 -8.62 -16.27 16.59
C MET A 1 -8.19 -17.62 16.06
N ASP A 2 -8.16 -17.73 14.73
CA ASP A 2 -8.34 -19.05 14.10
C ASP A 2 -7.07 -19.51 13.38
N SER A 3 -6.03 -18.67 13.36
CA SER A 3 -4.74 -18.94 12.71
C SER A 3 -3.53 -18.93 13.66
N LEU A 4 -3.66 -18.37 14.86
CA LEU A 4 -2.57 -18.33 15.84
C LEU A 4 -2.58 -19.60 16.70
N SER A 5 -1.43 -20.26 16.85
CA SER A 5 -1.32 -21.40 17.74
C SER A 5 -1.47 -20.98 19.21
N LYS A 6 -1.99 -21.90 20.04
CA LYS A 6 -2.20 -21.66 21.46
C LYS A 6 -0.89 -21.31 22.18
N ASP A 7 0.19 -22.03 21.90
CA ASP A 7 1.48 -21.81 22.58
C ASP A 7 2.04 -20.40 22.30
N VAL A 8 1.87 -19.90 21.07
CA VAL A 8 2.29 -18.54 20.71
C VAL A 8 1.43 -17.51 21.44
N LEU A 9 0.11 -17.70 21.47
CA LEU A 9 -0.79 -16.83 22.21
C LEU A 9 -0.42 -16.76 23.70
N ASP A 10 -0.25 -17.93 24.31
CA ASP A 10 0.08 -18.06 25.73
C ASP A 10 1.43 -17.39 26.02
N TYR A 11 2.42 -17.49 25.12
CA TYR A 11 3.69 -16.77 25.24
C TYR A 11 3.50 -15.25 25.28
N PHE A 12 2.75 -14.65 24.35
CA PHE A 12 2.53 -13.19 24.33
C PHE A 12 1.76 -12.70 25.56
N ILE A 13 0.77 -13.47 26.04
CA ILE A 13 -0.02 -13.15 27.23
C ILE A 13 0.85 -13.26 28.49
N ASN A 14 1.51 -14.40 28.69
CA ASN A 14 2.24 -14.70 29.93
C ASN A 14 3.45 -13.79 30.12
N ASN A 15 4.06 -13.31 29.03
CA ASN A 15 5.19 -12.38 29.08
C ASN A 15 4.78 -10.90 28.97
N ASN A 16 3.47 -10.60 28.93
CA ASN A 16 2.92 -9.24 28.81
C ASN A 16 3.56 -8.41 27.67
N ILE A 17 3.84 -9.06 26.54
CA ILE A 17 4.56 -8.45 25.40
C ILE A 17 3.66 -7.47 24.66
N CYS A 18 2.37 -7.77 24.55
CA CYS A 18 1.41 -6.92 23.85
C CYS A 18 0.00 -7.05 24.41
N LYS A 19 -0.83 -6.05 24.11
CA LYS A 19 -2.27 -6.11 24.39
C LYS A 19 -2.95 -7.02 23.39
N VAL A 20 -3.57 -8.10 23.87
CA VAL A 20 -4.38 -8.99 23.05
C VAL A 20 -5.81 -8.46 22.96
N VAL A 21 -6.28 -8.20 21.74
CA VAL A 21 -7.65 -7.75 21.46
C VAL A 21 -8.37 -8.80 20.64
N ARG A 22 -9.54 -9.26 21.10
CA ARG A 22 -10.37 -10.23 20.36
C ARG A 22 -11.34 -9.49 19.44
N THR A 23 -11.27 -9.79 18.15
CA THR A 23 -12.10 -9.17 17.10
C THR A 23 -12.93 -10.24 16.38
N PRO A 24 -14.09 -10.66 16.93
CA PRO A 24 -14.85 -11.83 16.45
C PRO A 24 -15.60 -11.60 15.13
N ASP A 25 -15.70 -10.36 14.65
CA ASP A 25 -16.35 -10.02 13.38
C ASP A 25 -15.76 -10.82 12.21
N GLN A 26 -16.65 -11.42 11.43
CA GLN A 26 -16.36 -12.27 10.28
C GLN A 26 -16.60 -11.55 8.94
N ASN A 27 -17.18 -10.34 8.96
CA ASN A 27 -17.42 -9.56 7.75
C ASN A 27 -16.18 -8.77 7.30
N GLU A 28 -15.18 -8.65 8.19
CA GLU A 28 -13.95 -7.92 7.95
C GLU A 28 -12.72 -8.80 8.14
N THR A 29 -11.71 -8.59 7.29
CA THR A 29 -10.42 -9.28 7.40
C THR A 29 -9.71 -8.90 8.69
N ASP A 30 -8.83 -9.76 9.20
CA ASP A 30 -8.00 -9.42 10.37
C ASP A 30 -7.14 -8.18 10.11
N PHE A 31 -6.71 -7.95 8.87
CA PHE A 31 -6.03 -6.72 8.49
C PHE A 31 -6.93 -5.48 8.68
N THR A 32 -8.17 -5.51 8.18
CA THR A 32 -9.10 -4.38 8.36
C THR A 32 -9.39 -4.13 9.85
N LYS A 33 -9.62 -5.20 10.63
CA LYS A 33 -9.88 -5.11 12.07
C LYS A 33 -8.67 -4.55 12.83
N ALA A 34 -7.45 -4.92 12.45
CA ALA A 34 -6.23 -4.36 13.03
C ALA A 34 -6.13 -2.84 12.80
N LEU A 35 -6.43 -2.34 11.60
CA LEU A 35 -6.44 -0.89 11.34
C LEU A 35 -7.52 -0.17 12.17
N MET A 36 -8.68 -0.78 12.39
CA MET A 36 -9.72 -0.21 13.26
C MET A 36 -9.23 -0.07 14.70
N GLU A 37 -8.53 -1.09 15.24
CA GLU A 37 -7.94 -1.02 16.58
C GLU A 37 -6.83 0.04 16.66
N VAL A 38 -5.97 0.16 15.64
CA VAL A 38 -4.99 1.25 15.55
C VAL A 38 -5.69 2.61 15.61
N GLY A 39 -6.78 2.80 14.85
CA GLY A 39 -7.55 4.04 14.87
C GLY A 39 -8.14 4.36 16.25
N LYS A 40 -8.66 3.35 16.96
CA LYS A 40 -9.17 3.51 18.34
C LYS A 40 -8.06 3.92 19.30
N VAL A 41 -6.89 3.28 19.21
CA VAL A 41 -5.72 3.62 20.04
C VAL A 41 -5.31 5.06 19.79
N CYS A 42 -5.17 5.47 18.53
CA CYS A 42 -4.79 6.84 18.18
C CYS A 42 -5.76 7.87 18.74
N ALA A 43 -7.07 7.63 18.59
CA ALA A 43 -8.10 8.53 19.12
C ALA A 43 -8.11 8.58 20.66
N SER A 44 -7.91 7.45 21.34
CA SER A 44 -7.94 7.40 22.82
C SER A 44 -6.70 7.99 23.48
N GLN A 45 -5.57 7.99 22.79
CA GLN A 45 -4.28 8.46 23.31
C GLN A 45 -3.84 9.80 22.70
N ASP A 46 -4.67 10.41 21.85
CA ASP A 46 -4.34 11.64 21.10
C ASP A 46 -3.02 11.52 20.32
N LEU A 47 -2.81 10.36 19.69
CA LEU A 47 -1.61 10.09 18.89
C LEU A 47 -1.83 10.50 17.44
N GLU A 48 -0.93 11.33 16.92
CA GLU A 48 -0.83 11.62 15.51
C GLU A 48 0.16 10.66 14.83
N LEU A 49 -0.30 9.96 13.80
CA LEU A 49 0.52 9.08 12.97
C LEU A 49 0.67 9.68 11.58
N ASP A 50 1.90 9.72 11.07
CA ASP A 50 2.14 10.07 9.66
C ASP A 50 1.78 8.91 8.73
N ALA A 51 2.15 7.68 9.13
CA ALA A 51 2.00 6.49 8.30
C ALA A 51 1.87 5.20 9.11
N VAL A 52 1.26 4.20 8.49
CA VAL A 52 1.22 2.80 8.92
C VAL A 52 1.84 1.93 7.84
N TYR A 53 2.83 1.11 8.22
CA TYR A 53 3.43 0.12 7.34
C TYR A 53 2.88 -1.27 7.68
N VAL A 54 2.34 -1.93 6.68
CA VAL A 54 1.73 -3.25 6.79
C VAL A 54 2.62 -4.24 6.08
N ILE A 55 3.23 -5.14 6.84
CA ILE A 55 4.00 -6.24 6.28
C ILE A 55 2.98 -7.30 5.86
N ALA A 56 2.84 -7.50 4.55
CA ALA A 56 1.91 -8.45 3.97
C ALA A 56 2.62 -9.30 2.92
N ASP A 57 1.95 -10.36 2.50
CA ASP A 57 2.34 -11.07 1.28
C ASP A 57 1.47 -10.60 0.11
N THR A 58 2.08 -10.55 -1.07
CA THR A 58 1.40 -10.34 -2.37
C THR A 58 1.46 -11.60 -3.23
N CYS A 59 1.85 -12.73 -2.65
CA CYS A 59 1.87 -14.05 -3.25
C CYS A 59 0.83 -14.98 -2.59
N GLY A 60 0.55 -16.12 -3.20
CA GLY A 60 -0.35 -17.13 -2.67
C GLY A 60 -1.82 -16.89 -3.03
N ARG A 61 -2.68 -16.81 -2.02
CA ARG A 61 -4.13 -16.73 -2.20
C ARG A 61 -4.56 -15.41 -2.83
N LEU A 62 -4.99 -15.46 -4.09
CA LEU A 62 -5.45 -14.28 -4.84
C LEU A 62 -6.56 -13.50 -4.12
N ASP A 63 -7.51 -14.21 -3.51
CA ASP A 63 -8.60 -13.57 -2.77
C ASP A 63 -8.10 -12.77 -1.56
N GLN A 64 -7.04 -13.23 -0.89
CA GLN A 64 -6.40 -12.48 0.20
C GLN A 64 -5.62 -11.27 -0.32
N ILE A 65 -4.93 -11.41 -1.45
CA ILE A 65 -4.24 -10.29 -2.11
C ILE A 65 -5.25 -9.17 -2.45
N LEU A 66 -6.37 -9.54 -3.06
CA LEU A 66 -7.45 -8.58 -3.35
C LEU A 66 -8.13 -8.06 -2.08
N GLY A 67 -8.25 -8.89 -1.03
CA GLY A 67 -8.72 -8.48 0.29
C GLY A 67 -7.82 -7.42 0.95
N ASN A 68 -6.51 -7.50 0.76
CA ASN A 68 -5.56 -6.49 1.24
C ASN A 68 -5.74 -5.16 0.49
N ILE A 69 -5.89 -5.20 -0.84
CA ILE A 69 -6.20 -3.99 -1.63
C ILE A 69 -7.53 -3.37 -1.19
N ASN A 70 -8.57 -4.18 -0.97
CA ASN A 70 -9.85 -3.70 -0.43
C ASN A 70 -9.70 -3.08 0.97
N THR A 71 -8.81 -3.63 1.80
CA THR A 71 -8.51 -3.05 3.11
C THR A 71 -7.84 -1.68 2.99
N LEU A 72 -6.93 -1.48 2.03
CA LEU A 72 -6.36 -0.16 1.74
C LEU A 72 -7.45 0.85 1.36
N CYS A 73 -8.46 0.44 0.57
CA CYS A 73 -9.60 1.29 0.24
C CYS A 73 -10.38 1.72 1.49
N LYS A 74 -10.61 0.78 2.43
CA LYS A 74 -11.29 1.06 3.71
C LYS A 74 -10.43 1.92 4.65
N ALA A 75 -9.12 1.76 4.61
CA ALA A 75 -8.18 2.47 5.49
C ALA A 75 -8.32 3.99 5.42
N THR A 76 -8.61 4.53 4.24
CA THR A 76 -8.86 5.96 4.01
C THR A 76 -9.98 6.53 4.90
N LYS A 77 -10.98 5.71 5.24
CA LYS A 77 -12.08 6.08 6.15
C LYS A 77 -11.73 5.79 7.61
N ILE A 78 -10.99 4.71 7.86
CA ILE A 78 -10.62 4.25 9.21
C ILE A 78 -9.60 5.20 9.85
N LEU A 79 -8.53 5.56 9.13
CA LEU A 79 -7.41 6.36 9.64
C LEU A 79 -7.34 7.77 9.03
N LYS A 80 -8.32 8.15 8.21
CA LYS A 80 -8.44 9.49 7.60
C LYS A 80 -7.18 9.92 6.83
N LYS A 81 -6.33 10.74 7.46
CA LYS A 81 -5.14 11.36 6.85
C LYS A 81 -3.89 10.49 6.92
N VAL A 82 -3.89 9.44 7.75
CA VAL A 82 -2.73 8.55 7.90
C VAL A 82 -2.53 7.74 6.63
N LYS A 83 -1.31 7.74 6.11
CA LYS A 83 -0.95 6.96 4.91
C LYS A 83 -0.77 5.49 5.29
N VAL A 84 -1.35 4.57 4.52
CA VAL A 84 -1.15 3.13 4.74
C VAL A 84 -0.37 2.55 3.58
N PHE A 85 0.81 2.01 3.88
CA PHE A 85 1.70 1.38 2.92
C PHE A 85 1.73 -0.12 3.17
N GLN A 86 1.47 -0.90 2.13
CA GLN A 86 1.70 -2.33 2.14
C GLN A 86 3.11 -2.62 1.65
N VAL A 87 3.91 -3.29 2.45
CA VAL A 87 5.25 -3.77 2.11
C VAL A 87 5.18 -5.27 1.94
N ALA A 88 5.56 -5.76 0.77
CA ALA A 88 5.54 -7.19 0.45
C ALA A 88 6.80 -7.58 -0.33
N SER A 89 7.60 -8.47 0.25
CA SER A 89 8.90 -8.87 -0.28
C SER A 89 9.75 -7.63 -0.62
N LYS A 90 10.01 -7.38 -1.90
CA LYS A 90 10.81 -6.26 -2.41
C LYS A 90 9.94 -5.20 -3.10
N SER A 91 8.71 -5.01 -2.63
CA SER A 91 7.76 -4.03 -3.17
C SER A 91 7.05 -3.24 -2.08
N ILE A 92 6.61 -2.04 -2.44
CA ILE A 92 5.74 -1.20 -1.62
C ILE A 92 4.54 -0.74 -2.46
N THR A 93 3.36 -0.75 -1.86
CA THR A 93 2.08 -0.47 -2.51
C THR A 93 1.20 0.43 -1.64
N TRP A 94 0.55 1.42 -2.23
CA TRP A 94 -0.42 2.28 -1.54
C TRP A 94 -1.43 2.90 -2.51
N LEU A 95 -2.40 3.65 -2.00
CA LEU A 95 -3.42 4.30 -2.82
C LEU A 95 -3.08 5.76 -3.11
N LEU A 96 -3.24 6.15 -4.37
CA LEU A 96 -3.31 7.53 -4.82
C LEU A 96 -4.79 7.88 -4.98
N LEU A 97 -5.31 8.78 -4.15
CA LEU A 97 -6.68 9.28 -4.25
C LEU A 97 -6.84 10.22 -5.45
N ASP A 98 -8.04 10.72 -5.69
CA ASP A 98 -8.26 11.76 -6.70
C ASP A 98 -7.39 13.00 -6.42
N GLY A 99 -6.89 13.61 -7.49
CA GLY A 99 -6.04 14.80 -7.44
C GLY A 99 -4.60 14.54 -7.87
N THR A 100 -3.68 15.36 -7.35
CA THR A 100 -2.27 15.40 -7.78
C THR A 100 -1.34 14.91 -6.68
N HIS A 101 -0.45 14.01 -7.05
CA HIS A 101 0.51 13.37 -6.16
C HIS A 101 1.93 13.58 -6.66
N THR A 102 2.87 13.77 -5.74
CA THR A 102 4.30 13.82 -6.04
C THR A 102 5.02 12.78 -5.19
N ILE A 103 5.74 11.89 -5.86
CA ILE A 103 6.48 10.78 -5.25
C ILE A 103 7.97 11.02 -5.53
N HIS A 104 8.77 11.12 -4.46
CA HIS A 104 10.23 11.25 -4.61
C HIS A 104 10.84 9.87 -4.81
N ILE A 105 11.60 9.70 -5.90
CA ILE A 105 12.19 8.41 -6.27
C ILE A 105 13.71 8.44 -6.01
N PRO A 106 14.22 7.60 -5.08
CA PRO A 106 15.65 7.49 -4.80
C PRO A 106 16.49 7.22 -6.06
N LEU A 107 17.72 7.72 -6.08
CA LEU A 107 18.63 7.54 -7.22
C LEU A 107 18.88 6.07 -7.56
N ALA A 108 19.07 5.22 -6.54
CA ALA A 108 19.30 3.79 -6.73
C ALA A 108 18.18 3.11 -7.54
N LEU A 109 16.91 3.44 -7.25
CA LEU A 109 15.76 2.88 -7.98
C LEU A 109 15.68 3.35 -9.44
N ARG A 110 16.10 4.59 -9.70
CA ARG A 110 16.14 5.15 -11.06
C ARG A 110 17.25 4.50 -11.89
N GLN A 111 18.44 4.36 -11.30
CA GLN A 111 19.60 3.76 -11.96
C GLN A 111 19.43 2.25 -12.22
N SER A 112 18.73 1.56 -11.32
CA SER A 112 18.42 0.14 -11.52
C SER A 112 17.20 -0.10 -12.42
N HIS A 113 16.56 0.96 -12.93
CA HIS A 113 15.29 0.90 -13.66
C HIS A 113 14.25 0.03 -12.96
N GLU A 114 14.14 0.20 -11.64
CA GLU A 114 13.19 -0.54 -10.83
C GLU A 114 11.76 -0.30 -11.35
N TRP A 115 10.92 -1.33 -11.26
CA TRP A 115 9.59 -1.29 -11.85
C TRP A 115 8.61 -0.47 -10.99
N CYS A 116 7.58 0.06 -11.64
CA CYS A 116 6.41 0.64 -10.99
C CYS A 116 5.13 0.38 -11.80
N ALA A 117 3.98 0.62 -11.16
CA ALA A 117 2.67 0.38 -11.74
C ALA A 117 1.61 1.38 -11.24
N LEU A 118 0.66 1.69 -12.12
CA LEU A 118 -0.58 2.43 -11.85
C LEU A 118 -1.77 1.56 -12.24
N ILE A 119 -2.53 1.10 -11.25
CA ILE A 119 -3.63 0.15 -11.46
C ILE A 119 -4.96 0.83 -11.09
N PRO A 120 -5.93 0.93 -12.01
CA PRO A 120 -7.21 1.59 -11.75
C PRO A 120 -8.11 0.72 -10.87
N LEU A 121 -8.52 1.24 -9.71
CA LEU A 121 -9.52 0.56 -8.87
C LEU A 121 -10.95 0.85 -9.32
N LYS A 122 -11.18 2.04 -9.85
CA LYS A 122 -12.42 2.43 -10.51
C LYS A 122 -12.19 2.47 -12.01
N SER A 123 -13.18 2.04 -12.76
CA SER A 123 -13.08 1.98 -14.21
C SER A 123 -14.21 2.78 -14.86
N PRO A 124 -13.90 3.67 -15.82
CA PRO A 124 -12.55 4.10 -16.19
C PRO A 124 -11.93 5.05 -15.14
N THR A 125 -10.60 5.17 -15.16
CA THR A 125 -9.85 6.23 -14.46
C THR A 125 -8.97 6.95 -15.47
N TYR A 126 -8.94 8.29 -15.46
CA TYR A 126 -8.06 9.07 -16.32
C TYR A 126 -6.85 9.55 -15.52
N ALA A 127 -5.67 9.47 -16.12
CA ALA A 127 -4.43 9.90 -15.47
C ALA A 127 -3.44 10.57 -16.43
N SER A 128 -2.72 11.56 -15.91
CA SER A 128 -1.51 12.13 -16.51
C SER A 128 -0.33 11.91 -15.57
N SER A 129 0.88 11.71 -16.11
CA SER A 129 2.09 11.59 -15.31
C SER A 129 3.31 12.27 -15.92
N SER A 130 4.29 12.55 -15.05
CA SER A 130 5.65 12.97 -15.41
C SER A 130 6.65 12.18 -14.55
N GLY A 131 7.90 12.06 -14.99
CA GLY A 131 8.92 11.33 -14.22
C GLY A 131 8.99 9.82 -14.51
N LEU A 132 8.06 9.29 -15.32
CA LEU A 132 8.05 7.90 -15.76
C LEU A 132 8.66 7.75 -17.15
N LYS A 133 9.20 6.57 -17.46
CA LYS A 133 9.68 6.21 -18.80
C LYS A 133 8.53 6.21 -19.81
N TRP A 134 7.37 5.69 -19.39
CA TRP A 134 6.13 5.76 -20.16
C TRP A 134 5.14 6.65 -19.40
N ASN A 135 5.25 7.96 -19.62
CA ASN A 135 4.31 8.93 -19.07
C ASN A 135 2.92 8.79 -19.70
N LEU A 136 1.91 9.12 -18.91
CA LEU A 136 0.51 9.16 -19.32
C LEU A 136 0.13 10.61 -19.66
N ASP A 137 -0.71 10.79 -20.67
CA ASP A 137 -1.31 12.08 -21.00
C ASP A 137 -2.83 11.91 -21.14
N GLN A 138 -3.55 12.31 -20.09
CA GLN A 138 -5.00 12.13 -19.94
C GLN A 138 -5.47 10.74 -20.39
N SER A 139 -4.66 9.73 -20.08
CA SER A 139 -4.81 8.39 -20.62
C SER A 139 -5.88 7.65 -19.84
N LYS A 140 -6.75 6.95 -20.55
CA LYS A 140 -7.80 6.12 -19.97
C LYS A 140 -7.20 4.81 -19.45
N LEU A 141 -7.28 4.61 -18.14
CA LEU A 141 -6.89 3.37 -17.46
C LEU A 141 -8.12 2.55 -17.10
N GLU A 142 -8.14 1.29 -17.52
CA GLU A 142 -9.22 0.33 -17.23
C GLU A 142 -8.75 -1.13 -17.37
N PHE A 143 -9.30 -2.02 -16.55
CA PHE A 143 -9.14 -3.46 -16.77
C PHE A 143 -9.81 -3.87 -18.09
N GLY A 144 -9.10 -4.66 -18.90
CA GLY A 144 -9.50 -4.99 -20.27
C GLY A 144 -9.02 -3.98 -21.32
N GLY A 145 -8.51 -2.82 -20.88
CA GLY A 145 -7.83 -1.83 -21.70
C GLY A 145 -6.41 -1.60 -21.20
N LEU A 146 -6.02 -0.33 -21.04
CA LEU A 146 -4.71 0.05 -20.53
C LEU A 146 -4.67 -0.05 -19.01
N VAL A 147 -3.72 -0.81 -18.50
CA VAL A 147 -3.26 -0.76 -17.11
C VAL A 147 -1.75 -0.52 -17.17
N SER A 148 -1.22 0.49 -16.49
CA SER A 148 0.21 0.77 -16.54
C SER A 148 0.94 -0.19 -15.60
N THR A 149 1.36 -1.33 -16.13
CA THR A 149 2.21 -2.30 -15.44
C THR A 149 3.59 -2.35 -16.11
N SER A 150 4.60 -2.79 -15.35
CA SER A 150 5.99 -2.85 -15.84
C SER A 150 6.52 -1.50 -16.36
N ASN A 151 6.04 -0.40 -15.78
CA ASN A 151 6.57 0.93 -16.03
C ASN A 151 7.88 1.10 -15.25
N THR A 152 8.63 2.16 -15.50
CA THR A 152 9.83 2.52 -14.74
C THR A 152 10.02 4.03 -14.78
N TYR A 153 11.08 4.54 -14.17
CA TYR A 153 11.35 5.97 -14.04
C TYR A 153 12.09 6.50 -15.26
N ASP A 154 11.90 7.79 -15.55
CA ASP A 154 12.88 8.48 -16.38
C ASP A 154 14.18 8.67 -15.58
N GLU A 155 15.32 8.66 -16.27
CA GLU A 155 16.64 8.65 -15.61
C GLU A 155 16.98 10.01 -14.95
N VAL A 156 16.24 11.07 -15.31
CA VAL A 156 16.61 12.47 -15.04
C VAL A 156 15.84 13.02 -13.83
N SER A 157 14.56 12.69 -13.72
CA SER A 157 13.63 13.23 -12.74
C SER A 157 13.82 12.53 -11.40
N SER A 158 14.04 13.31 -10.34
CA SER A 158 14.04 12.80 -8.96
C SER A 158 12.63 12.56 -8.40
N LYS A 159 11.59 12.91 -9.18
CA LYS A 159 10.20 12.88 -8.75
C LYS A 159 9.31 12.36 -9.88
N VAL A 160 8.32 11.57 -9.48
CA VAL A 160 7.17 11.21 -10.30
C VAL A 160 5.99 12.07 -9.87
N THR A 161 5.31 12.70 -10.82
CA THR A 161 4.05 13.39 -10.58
C THR A 161 2.93 12.61 -11.26
N ILE A 162 1.83 12.38 -10.55
CA ILE A 162 0.64 11.71 -11.08
C ILE A 162 -0.57 12.58 -10.77
N CYS A 163 -1.34 12.93 -11.79
CA CYS A 163 -2.65 13.56 -11.66
C CYS A 163 -3.71 12.56 -12.10
N THR A 164 -4.71 12.29 -11.27
CA THR A 164 -5.76 11.31 -11.56
C THR A 164 -7.13 11.76 -11.08
N ASP A 165 -8.18 11.38 -11.80
CA ASP A 165 -9.57 11.72 -11.46
C ASP A 165 -10.24 10.70 -10.51
N ASN A 166 -9.58 9.56 -10.26
CA ASN A 166 -10.09 8.48 -9.43
C ASN A 166 -8.96 7.75 -8.70
N THR A 167 -9.32 6.86 -7.79
CA THR A 167 -8.32 6.13 -7.00
C THR A 167 -7.52 5.14 -7.85
N LEU A 168 -6.20 5.28 -7.80
CA LEU A 168 -5.22 4.35 -8.36
C LEU A 168 -4.49 3.61 -7.24
N VAL A 169 -4.18 2.35 -7.48
CA VAL A 169 -3.11 1.67 -6.73
C VAL A 169 -1.79 2.04 -7.38
N TRP A 170 -0.89 2.62 -6.59
CA TRP A 170 0.53 2.73 -6.95
C TRP A 170 1.28 1.57 -6.32
N SER A 171 2.09 0.88 -7.12
CA SER A 171 2.99 -0.16 -6.66
C SER A 171 4.36 0.04 -7.28
N MET A 172 5.41 -0.18 -6.51
CA MET A 172 6.79 -0.03 -6.99
C MET A 172 7.71 -1.05 -6.34
N GLY A 173 8.72 -1.47 -7.10
CA GLY A 173 9.84 -2.23 -6.58
C GLY A 173 10.71 -1.36 -5.65
N ILE A 174 11.35 -2.00 -4.69
CA ILE A 174 12.30 -1.40 -3.75
C ILE A 174 13.57 -2.26 -3.60
N GLU A 175 13.82 -3.20 -4.51
CA GLU A 175 14.92 -4.17 -4.39
C GLU A 175 16.28 -3.48 -4.30
N ALA A 176 16.54 -2.48 -5.15
CA ALA A 176 17.81 -1.76 -5.12
C ALA A 176 18.05 -0.96 -3.82
N LEU A 177 17.03 -0.71 -3.00
CA LEU A 177 17.19 -0.12 -1.66
C LEU A 177 17.56 -1.16 -0.60
N LEU A 178 17.28 -2.44 -0.85
CA LEU A 178 17.54 -3.52 0.09
C LEU A 178 18.95 -4.12 -0.10
N THR A 179 19.50 -4.02 -1.31
CA THR A 179 20.82 -4.56 -1.65
C THR A 179 21.97 -3.60 -1.35
N THR A 180 21.68 -2.32 -1.09
CA THR A 180 22.68 -1.28 -0.80
C THR A 180 23.15 -1.25 0.66
N GLY A 181 22.77 -2.24 1.46
CA GLY A 181 23.19 -2.37 2.86
C GLY A 181 23.98 -3.64 3.14
N TYR A 182 25.24 -3.71 2.66
CA TYR A 182 26.38 -4.42 3.27
C TYR A 182 27.69 -3.83 2.73
#